data_AF-A0AAW5SJ86-F1
#
_entry.id   AF-A0AAW5SJ86-F1
#
_cell.length_a   1.000
_cell.length_b   1.000
_cell.length_c   1.000
_cell.angle_alpha   90.00
_cell.angle_beta   90.00
_cell.angle_gamma   90.00
#
_symmetry.space_group_name_H-M   'P 1'
#
loop_
_entity.id
_entity.type
_entity.pdbx_description
1 polymer ?
#
loop_
_entity_poly.entity_id
_entity_poly.type
_entity_poly.pdbx_seq_one_letter_code
_entity_poly.pdbx_strand_id
1 'polypeptide(L)'
;MAASSHGGAGNGPTPTATRTDAAHSHLAALLAQGRELDELIARAAVKVVSAWLIDTGRSWLAVDVSRSLPDYPLDTNEALADAVRHLPNAVFCWGLDIRGQYAVRLFDLAMYLQRERGNRSHTTTTTENRENQ
;
A
#
# COMPACT_ATOMS: atom_id res chain seq x y z
N MET A 1 49.89 -9.82 55.35
CA MET A 1 49.07 -8.61 55.20
C MET A 1 48.22 -8.79 53.96
N ALA A 2 46.90 -8.89 54.15
CA ALA A 2 45.91 -9.08 53.10
C ALA A 2 45.14 -7.77 52.87
N ALA A 3 44.80 -7.48 51.60
CA ALA A 3 43.59 -6.77 51.14
C ALA A 3 43.73 -6.60 49.61
N SER A 4 43.03 -7.39 48.79
CA SER A 4 41.61 -7.28 48.42
C SER A 4 41.36 -6.34 47.25
N SER A 5 41.37 -6.96 46.08
CA SER A 5 40.47 -6.76 44.93
C SER A 5 39.25 -5.87 45.20
N HIS A 6 39.09 -4.83 44.39
CA HIS A 6 37.80 -4.21 44.04
C HIS A 6 37.79 -4.17 42.50
N GLY A 7 36.98 -4.95 41.80
CA GLY A 7 35.53 -4.96 41.90
C GLY A 7 34.99 -4.19 40.70
N GLY A 8 35.14 -4.76 39.50
CA GLY A 8 34.65 -4.16 38.26
C GLY A 8 33.13 -4.08 38.28
N ALA A 9 32.60 -2.86 38.24
CA ALA A 9 31.19 -2.60 38.06
C ALA A 9 30.77 -3.01 36.64
N GLY A 10 30.19 -4.19 36.52
CA GLY A 10 29.49 -4.61 35.31
C GLY A 10 28.22 -3.77 35.14
N ASN A 11 28.24 -2.88 34.14
CA ASN A 11 27.02 -2.25 33.63
C ASN A 11 26.16 -3.33 32.96
N GLY A 12 25.28 -3.97 33.73
CA GLY A 12 24.24 -4.82 33.18
C GLY A 12 23.25 -3.98 32.35
N PRO A 13 22.80 -4.45 31.17
CA PRO A 13 21.83 -3.71 30.36
C PRO A 13 20.52 -3.56 31.11
N THR A 14 20.04 -2.32 31.23
CA THR A 14 18.80 -1.95 31.90
C THR A 14 17.60 -2.56 31.15
N PRO A 15 16.71 -3.33 31.81
CA PRO A 15 15.62 -4.08 31.17
C PRO A 15 14.59 -3.20 30.43
N THR A 16 14.59 -1.89 30.68
CA THR A 16 13.70 -0.91 30.05
C THR A 16 14.05 -0.64 28.58
N ALA A 17 15.33 -0.72 28.20
CA ALA A 17 15.78 -0.47 26.82
C ALA A 17 15.27 -1.57 25.88
N THR A 18 15.47 -2.84 26.25
CA THR A 18 15.05 -4.00 25.46
C THR A 18 13.54 -4.09 25.26
N ARG A 19 12.73 -3.67 26.25
CA ARG A 19 11.26 -3.65 26.13
C ARG A 19 10.78 -2.57 25.17
N THR A 20 11.44 -1.41 25.16
CA THR A 20 11.10 -0.30 24.27
C THR A 20 11.47 -0.63 22.82
N ASP A 21 12.64 -1.25 22.61
CA ASP A 21 13.07 -1.74 21.29
C ASP A 21 12.15 -2.85 20.75
N ALA A 22 11.71 -3.76 21.62
CA ALA A 22 10.73 -4.80 21.27
C ALA A 22 9.35 -4.19 20.91
N ALA A 23 8.89 -3.18 21.66
CA ALA A 23 7.65 -2.48 21.34
C ALA A 23 7.74 -1.70 20.01
N HIS A 24 8.88 -1.06 19.75
CA HIS A 24 9.11 -0.30 18.53
C HIS A 24 9.19 -1.21 17.30
N SER A 25 9.91 -2.33 17.40
CA SER A 25 9.96 -3.35 16.33
C SER A 25 8.61 -3.99 16.06
N HIS A 26 7.83 -4.29 17.10
CA HIS A 26 6.47 -4.80 16.92
C HIS A 26 5.55 -3.79 16.22
N LEU A 27 5.60 -2.52 16.62
CA LEU A 27 4.88 -1.44 15.94
C LEU A 27 5.30 -1.32 14.46
N ALA A 28 6.60 -1.36 14.18
CA ALA A 28 7.12 -1.29 12.81
C ALA A 28 6.62 -2.46 11.94
N ALA A 29 6.54 -3.67 12.50
CA ALA A 29 6.00 -4.85 11.82
C ALA A 29 4.50 -4.68 11.50
N LEU A 30 3.70 -4.19 12.44
CA LEU A 30 2.27 -3.94 12.21
C LEU A 30 2.05 -2.86 11.15
N LEU A 31 2.84 -1.79 11.15
CA LEU A 31 2.79 -0.75 10.12
C LEU A 31 3.19 -1.29 8.74
N ALA A 32 4.16 -2.19 8.67
CA ALA A 32 4.53 -2.84 7.42
C ALA A 32 3.40 -3.74 6.89
N GLN A 33 2.77 -4.54 7.75
CA GLN A 33 1.62 -5.37 7.40
C GLN A 33 0.42 -4.53 6.95
N GLY A 34 0.16 -3.40 7.61
CA GLY A 34 -0.89 -2.47 7.22
C GLY A 34 -0.67 -1.93 5.80
N ARG A 35 0.57 -1.51 5.48
CA ARG A 35 0.92 -1.05 4.12
C ARG A 35 0.73 -2.15 3.06
N GLU A 36 1.13 -3.37 3.37
CA GLU A 36 0.93 -4.51 2.45
C GLU A 36 -0.56 -4.76 2.19
N LEU A 37 -1.39 -4.71 3.24
CA LEU A 37 -2.83 -4.85 3.10
C LEU A 37 -3.44 -3.71 2.26
N ASP A 38 -3.01 -2.47 2.49
CA ASP A 38 -3.44 -1.31 1.70
C ASP A 38 -3.10 -1.46 0.22
N GLU A 39 -1.90 -1.98 -0.11
CA GLU A 39 -1.50 -2.27 -1.50
C GLU A 39 -2.36 -3.36 -2.14
N LEU A 40 -2.70 -4.42 -1.39
CA LEU A 40 -3.59 -5.48 -1.86
C LEU A 40 -5.01 -4.96 -2.10
N ILE A 41 -5.53 -4.13 -1.21
CA ILE A 41 -6.84 -3.47 -1.34
C ILE A 41 -6.85 -2.56 -2.57
N ALA A 42 -5.84 -1.71 -2.74
CA ALA A 42 -5.72 -0.82 -3.90
C ALA A 42 -5.68 -1.61 -5.22
N ARG A 43 -4.93 -2.73 -5.25
CA ARG A 43 -4.90 -3.63 -6.41
C ARG A 43 -6.27 -4.23 -6.71
N ALA A 44 -6.99 -4.69 -5.68
CA ALA A 44 -8.32 -5.26 -5.86
C ALA A 44 -9.30 -4.20 -6.42
N ALA A 45 -9.27 -3.00 -5.86
CA ALA A 45 -10.04 -1.85 -6.34
C ALA A 45 -9.79 -1.54 -7.82
N VAL A 46 -8.51 -1.43 -8.22
CA VAL A 46 -8.11 -1.18 -9.61
C VAL A 46 -8.67 -2.25 -10.55
N LYS A 47 -8.67 -3.53 -10.14
CA LYS A 47 -9.24 -4.63 -10.94
C LYS A 47 -10.75 -4.51 -11.09
N VAL A 48 -11.48 -4.22 -10.00
CA VAL A 48 -12.94 -4.05 -10.04
C VAL A 48 -13.35 -2.92 -10.97
N VAL A 49 -12.70 -1.75 -10.84
CA VAL A 49 -13.00 -0.59 -11.69
C VAL A 49 -12.62 -0.88 -13.15
N SER A 50 -11.50 -1.55 -13.40
CA SER A 50 -11.09 -1.94 -14.76
C SER A 50 -12.09 -2.90 -15.41
N ALA A 51 -12.52 -3.93 -14.68
CA ALA A 51 -13.50 -4.90 -15.15
C ALA A 51 -14.81 -4.20 -15.50
N TRP A 52 -15.30 -3.33 -14.61
CA TRP A 52 -16.52 -2.57 -14.85
C TRP A 52 -16.42 -1.66 -16.09
N LEU A 53 -15.29 -0.97 -16.28
CA LEU A 53 -15.06 -0.15 -17.48
C LEU A 53 -15.09 -1.00 -18.76
N ILE A 54 -14.46 -2.17 -18.74
CA ILE A 54 -14.45 -3.11 -19.88
C ILE A 54 -15.86 -3.63 -20.17
N ASP A 55 -16.56 -4.12 -19.15
CA ASP A 55 -17.90 -4.71 -19.27
C ASP A 55 -18.93 -3.70 -19.79
N THR A 56 -18.75 -2.41 -19.44
CA THR A 56 -19.62 -1.32 -19.91
C THR A 56 -19.13 -0.64 -21.19
N GLY A 57 -18.02 -1.09 -21.78
CA GLY A 57 -17.44 -0.51 -22.99
C GLY A 57 -16.94 0.93 -22.82
N ARG A 58 -16.59 1.32 -21.60
CA ARG A 58 -16.12 2.66 -21.24
C ARG A 58 -14.60 2.72 -21.15
N SER A 59 -14.04 3.85 -21.56
CA SER A 59 -12.59 4.11 -21.45
C SER A 59 -12.21 4.93 -20.21
N TRP A 60 -13.18 5.52 -19.51
CA TRP A 60 -12.97 6.36 -18.33
C TRP A 60 -14.20 6.44 -17.42
N LEU A 61 -13.97 6.85 -16.17
CA LEU A 61 -14.96 7.07 -15.12
C LEU A 61 -14.70 8.44 -14.45
N ALA A 62 -15.75 9.24 -14.27
CA ALA A 62 -15.71 10.43 -13.42
C ALA A 62 -15.83 10.02 -11.95
N VAL A 63 -14.97 10.58 -11.11
CA VAL A 63 -14.96 10.36 -9.66
C VAL A 63 -14.89 11.73 -8.98
N ASP A 64 -15.74 11.98 -7.99
CA ASP A 64 -15.69 13.23 -7.23
C ASP A 64 -14.43 13.31 -6.34
N VAL A 65 -14.08 14.51 -5.86
CA VAL A 65 -12.94 14.75 -4.95
C VAL A 65 -13.07 13.93 -3.66
N SER A 66 -14.30 13.71 -3.20
CA SER A 66 -14.60 12.84 -2.06
C SER A 66 -14.36 11.34 -2.34
N ARG A 67 -13.90 10.98 -3.55
CA ARG A 67 -13.82 9.61 -4.07
C ARG A 67 -15.15 8.88 -3.99
N SER A 68 -16.23 9.63 -4.18
CA SER A 68 -17.55 9.09 -4.43
C SER A 68 -17.80 9.05 -5.94
N LEU A 69 -18.65 8.11 -6.34
CA LEU A 69 -19.23 8.14 -7.68
C LEU A 69 -20.19 9.33 -7.75
N PRO A 70 -20.17 10.14 -8.82
CA PRO A 70 -21.22 11.13 -9.02
C PRO A 70 -22.58 10.44 -9.24
N ASP A 71 -23.68 11.14 -8.94
CA ASP A 71 -25.13 10.76 -9.04
C ASP A 71 -25.60 10.30 -10.44
N TYR A 72 -24.78 9.55 -11.16
CA TYR A 72 -25.16 8.78 -12.33
C TYR A 72 -25.92 7.52 -11.86
N PRO A 73 -26.70 6.81 -12.70
CA PRO A 73 -27.35 5.54 -12.34
C PRO A 73 -26.37 4.37 -12.09
N LEU A 74 -25.28 4.63 -11.39
CA LEU A 74 -24.31 3.68 -10.82
C LEU A 74 -24.66 3.32 -9.37
N ASP A 75 -25.68 3.96 -8.78
CA ASP A 75 -26.23 3.72 -7.43
C ASP A 75 -26.57 2.25 -7.13
N THR A 76 -26.56 1.37 -8.13
CA THR A 76 -26.82 -0.06 -7.98
C THR A 76 -25.57 -0.93 -7.87
N ASN A 77 -24.35 -0.39 -8.01
CA ASN A 77 -23.12 -1.18 -7.91
C ASN A 77 -22.28 -0.78 -6.69
N GLU A 78 -22.67 -1.28 -5.52
CA GLU A 78 -21.96 -1.09 -4.25
C GLU A 78 -20.48 -1.46 -4.34
N ALA A 79 -20.16 -2.56 -5.03
CA ALA A 79 -18.78 -3.02 -5.21
C ALA A 79 -17.93 -2.01 -6.00
N LEU A 80 -18.52 -1.35 -7.00
CA LEU A 80 -17.84 -0.27 -7.72
C LEU A 80 -17.63 0.96 -6.84
N ALA A 81 -18.66 1.35 -6.08
CA ALA A 81 -18.58 2.50 -5.18
C ALA A 81 -17.48 2.31 -4.12
N ASP A 82 -17.39 1.14 -3.52
CA ASP A 82 -16.35 0.82 -2.55
C ASP A 82 -14.97 0.73 -3.22
N ALA A 83 -14.86 0.12 -4.40
CA ALA A 83 -13.60 0.07 -5.13
C ALA A 83 -13.06 1.47 -5.44
N VAL A 84 -13.90 2.43 -5.82
CA VAL A 84 -13.50 3.80 -6.13
C VAL A 84 -12.88 4.50 -4.91
N ARG A 85 -13.39 4.27 -3.69
CA ARG A 85 -12.83 4.83 -2.45
C ARG A 85 -11.40 4.37 -2.19
N HIS A 86 -11.11 3.14 -2.60
CA HIS A 86 -9.83 2.46 -2.40
C HIS A 86 -8.85 2.63 -3.57
N LEU A 87 -9.19 3.41 -4.61
CA LEU A 87 -8.27 3.65 -5.71
C LEU A 87 -7.00 4.41 -5.23
N PRO A 88 -5.82 4.02 -5.73
CA PRO A 88 -4.57 4.69 -5.39
C PRO A 88 -4.52 6.08 -6.03
N ASN A 89 -3.91 7.06 -5.35
CA ASN A 89 -3.78 8.43 -5.86
C ASN A 89 -3.14 8.50 -7.26
N ALA A 90 -2.25 7.55 -7.56
CA ALA A 90 -1.52 7.50 -8.82
C ALA A 90 -2.40 7.27 -10.06
N VAL A 91 -3.64 6.77 -9.92
CA VAL A 91 -4.54 6.53 -11.06
C VAL A 91 -5.45 7.71 -11.37
N PHE A 92 -5.47 8.74 -10.52
CA PHE A 92 -6.17 9.98 -10.80
C PHE A 92 -5.24 10.88 -11.61
N CYS A 93 -5.59 11.10 -12.88
CA CYS A 93 -4.85 12.00 -13.75
C CYS A 93 -4.93 13.46 -13.25
N TRP A 94 -3.91 14.25 -13.62
CA TRP A 94 -3.90 15.70 -13.39
C TRP A 94 -5.02 16.34 -14.20
N GLY A 95 -6.07 16.79 -13.52
CA GLY A 95 -7.16 17.51 -14.14
C GLY A 95 -8.46 17.24 -13.40
N LEU A 96 -8.83 18.18 -12.54
CA LEU A 96 -10.22 18.39 -12.19
C LEU A 96 -10.94 18.79 -13.49
N ASP A 97 -11.97 18.06 -13.89
CA ASP A 97 -12.91 18.53 -14.91
C ASP A 97 -13.59 19.83 -14.41
N ILE A 98 -14.26 20.57 -15.31
CA ILE A 98 -15.00 21.81 -15.02
C ILE A 98 -16.02 21.65 -13.87
N ARG A 99 -16.40 20.40 -13.56
CA ARG A 99 -17.32 20.02 -12.48
C ARG A 99 -16.63 19.66 -11.16
N GLY A 100 -15.31 19.77 -11.09
CA GLY A 100 -14.53 19.40 -9.91
C GLY A 100 -14.25 17.91 -9.77
N GLN A 101 -14.37 17.12 -10.85
CA GLN A 101 -14.25 15.67 -10.80
C GLN A 101 -12.90 15.19 -11.35
N TYR A 102 -12.33 14.14 -10.76
CA TYR A 102 -11.20 13.42 -11.33
C TYR A 102 -11.66 12.44 -12.42
N ALA A 103 -10.85 12.29 -13.46
CA ALA A 103 -11.02 11.22 -14.44
C ALA A 103 -10.10 10.04 -14.11
N VAL A 104 -10.71 8.87 -13.91
CA VAL A 104 -10.00 7.58 -13.83
C VAL A 104 -10.07 6.93 -15.20
N ARG A 105 -8.93 6.73 -15.86
CA ARG A 105 -8.88 6.13 -17.20
C ARG A 105 -8.46 4.67 -17.12
N LEU A 106 -9.03 3.85 -18.02
CA LEU A 106 -8.65 2.44 -18.13
C LEU A 106 -7.14 2.26 -18.38
N PHE A 107 -6.53 3.18 -19.14
CA PHE A 107 -5.09 3.18 -19.39
C PHE A 107 -4.26 3.34 -18.11
N ASP A 108 -4.62 4.28 -17.23
CA ASP A 108 -3.88 4.55 -15.99
C ASP A 108 -4.01 3.37 -15.01
N LEU A 109 -5.19 2.76 -14.94
CA LEU A 109 -5.42 1.53 -14.19
C LEU A 109 -4.55 0.37 -14.70
N ALA A 110 -4.43 0.21 -16.03
CA ALA A 110 -3.57 -0.80 -16.63
C ALA A 110 -2.09 -0.54 -16.33
N MET A 111 -1.65 0.72 -16.43
CA MET A 111 -0.27 1.12 -16.11
C MET A 111 0.07 0.88 -14.64
N TYR A 112 -0.86 1.16 -13.72
CA TYR A 112 -0.71 0.85 -12.30
C TYR A 112 -0.44 -0.64 -12.07
N LEU A 113 -1.26 -1.51 -12.66
CA LEU A 113 -1.10 -2.97 -12.53
C LEU A 113 0.22 -3.48 -13.13
N GLN A 114 0.68 -2.89 -14.24
CA GLN A 114 1.94 -3.27 -14.87
C GLN A 114 3.16 -2.86 -14.04
N ARG A 115 3.17 -1.63 -13.50
CA ARG A 115 4.27 -1.13 -12.67
C ARG A 115 4.51 -2.02 -11.45
N GLU A 116 3.45 -2.45 -10.79
CA GLU A 116 3.57 -3.35 -9.64
C GLU A 116 4.02 -4.76 -10.00
N ARG A 117 3.69 -5.24 -11.22
CA ARG A 117 4.21 -6.52 -11.72
C ARG A 117 5.72 -6.43 -11.92
N GLY A 118 6.22 -5.30 -12.43
CA GLY A 118 7.65 -5.02 -12.55
C GLY A 118 8.36 -5.02 -11.19
N ASN A 119 7.80 -4.35 -10.19
CA ASN A 119 8.41 -4.26 -8.85
C ASN A 119 8.55 -5.63 -8.15
N ARG A 120 7.57 -6.53 -8.30
CA ARG A 120 7.64 -7.89 -7.71
C ARG A 120 8.65 -8.80 -8.40
N SER A 121 8.93 -8.59 -9.68
CA SER A 121 9.95 -9.38 -10.40
C SER A 121 11.39 -9.05 -9.98
N HIS A 122 11.61 -7.92 -9.29
CA HIS A 122 12.95 -7.51 -8.85
C HIS A 122 13.33 -8.04 -7.46
N THR A 123 12.39 -8.44 -6.62
CA THR A 123 12.68 -8.92 -5.25
C THR A 123 13.03 -10.41 -5.18
N THR A 124 12.66 -11.20 -6.18
CA THR A 124 12.95 -12.65 -6.23
C THR A 124 14.39 -12.98 -6.65
N THR A 125 15.13 -12.07 -7.28
CA THR A 125 16.44 -12.39 -7.88
C THR A 125 17.62 -12.26 -6.90
N THR A 126 17.44 -11.64 -5.73
CA THR A 126 18.56 -11.36 -4.80
C THR A 126 18.87 -12.51 -3.83
N THR A 127 18.00 -13.51 -3.70
CA THR A 127 18.21 -14.60 -2.73
C THR A 127 18.89 -15.84 -3.32
N GLU A 128 18.85 -16.07 -4.64
CA GLU A 128 19.44 -17.28 -5.26
C GLU A 128 20.96 -17.21 -5.51
N ASN A 129 21.59 -16.04 -5.39
CA ASN A 129 23.02 -15.89 -5.73
C ASN A 129 24.00 -16.06 -4.55
N ARG A 130 23.51 -16.50 -3.37
CA ARG A 130 24.34 -16.64 -2.16
C ARG A 130 24.62 -18.09 -1.73
N GLU A 131 24.08 -19.08 -2.43
CA GLU A 131 24.29 -20.51 -2.11
C GLU A 131 25.29 -21.23 -3.04
N ASN A 132 26.00 -20.51 -3.92
CA ASN A 132 26.94 -21.11 -4.88
C ASN A 132 28.37 -20.51 -4.84
N GLN A 133 28.86 -20.11 -3.67
CA GLN A 133 30.28 -19.78 -3.46
C GLN A 133 30.84 -20.44 -2.20
#